data_AF-A0A0C3CA16-F1
#
_entry.id   AF-A0A0C3CA16-F1
#
_cell.length_a   1.000
_cell.length_b   1.000
_cell.length_c   1.000
_cell.angle_alpha   90.00
_cell.angle_beta   90.00
_cell.angle_gamma   90.00
#
_symmetry.space_group_name_H-M   'P 1'
#
loop_
_entity.id
_entity.type
_entity.pdbx_description
1 polymer ?
#
loop_
_entity_poly.entity_id
_entity_poly.type
_entity_poly.pdbx_seq_one_letter_code
_entity_poly.pdbx_strand_id
1 'polypeptide(L)'
;MASKPHAWVSLWFLVTAPIVMWDVGYCFMRPRSMVGGDLHWIWEPYGIYQEVDYVYGVKTFLSGDGFTNAQSMLNVVETFMNLVYVYLTHISSCPSAPVIGFAAAVMTLSKTVLYWAVEFFCGGCSVGHNTTFDLIVYWIIPNGFWLVVPSLIVLQLGKDISASLLAAEHQKKD
;
A
#
# COMPACT_ATOMS: atom_id res chain seq x y z
N MET A 1 -21.27 16.29 -14.84
CA MET A 1 -21.46 16.53 -13.39
C MET A 1 -20.24 15.95 -12.69
N ALA A 2 -19.50 16.73 -11.90
CA ALA A 2 -18.34 16.18 -11.18
C ALA A 2 -18.80 15.08 -10.21
N SER A 3 -18.15 13.91 -10.22
CA SER A 3 -18.47 12.83 -9.29
C SER A 3 -18.35 13.35 -7.85
N LYS A 4 -19.33 13.03 -7.00
CA LYS A 4 -19.30 13.45 -5.59
C LYS A 4 -18.04 12.88 -4.92
N PRO A 5 -17.22 13.70 -4.24
CA PRO A 5 -16.00 13.21 -3.60
C PRO A 5 -16.33 12.19 -2.51
N HIS A 6 -15.64 11.06 -2.53
CA HIS A 6 -15.79 10.01 -1.53
C HIS A 6 -14.86 10.29 -0.35
N ALA A 7 -15.39 10.95 0.68
CA ALA A 7 -14.61 11.35 1.85
C ALA A 7 -13.84 10.19 2.51
N TRP A 8 -14.39 8.97 2.47
CA TRP A 8 -13.74 7.79 3.02
C TRP A 8 -12.48 7.37 2.23
N VAL A 9 -12.45 7.57 0.91
CA VAL A 9 -11.26 7.30 0.07
C VAL A 9 -10.16 8.30 0.39
N SER A 10 -10.52 9.58 0.50
CA SER A 10 -9.57 10.63 0.91
C SER A 10 -9.04 10.39 2.33
N LEU A 11 -9.91 10.00 3.26
CA LEU A 11 -9.52 9.67 4.63
C LEU A 11 -8.53 8.50 4.65
N TRP A 12 -8.82 7.43 3.90
CA TRP A 12 -7.92 6.29 3.75
C TRP A 12 -6.53 6.73 3.28
N PHE A 13 -6.46 7.47 2.18
CA PHE A 13 -5.18 7.96 1.63
C PHE A 13 -4.44 8.91 2.56
N LEU A 14 -5.14 9.77 3.31
CA LEU A 14 -4.54 10.66 4.29
C LEU A 14 -3.99 9.92 5.51
N VAL A 15 -4.75 8.96 6.04
CA VAL A 15 -4.36 8.19 7.24
C VAL A 15 -3.25 7.21 6.92
N THR A 16 -3.28 6.60 5.74
CA THR A 16 -2.26 5.63 5.33
C THR A 16 -0.93 6.28 4.95
N ALA A 17 -0.93 7.52 4.47
CA ALA A 17 0.31 8.23 4.12
C ALA A 17 1.38 8.23 5.23
N PRO A 18 1.11 8.66 6.48
CA PRO A 18 2.11 8.60 7.54
C PRO A 18 2.52 7.17 7.92
N ILE A 19 1.58 6.21 7.85
CA ILE A 19 1.86 4.79 8.17
C ILE A 19 2.83 4.20 7.14
N VAL A 20 2.58 4.43 5.86
CA VAL A 20 3.41 3.94 4.77
C VAL A 20 4.75 4.67 4.74
N MET A 21 4.78 5.98 5.00
CA MET A 21 6.04 6.71 5.08
C MET A 21 6.91 6.27 6.26
N TRP A 22 6.30 5.82 7.36
CA TRP A 22 7.01 5.22 8.48
C TRP A 22 7.66 3.89 8.10
N ASP A 23 6.96 3.04 7.36
CA ASP A 23 7.49 1.79 6.78
C ASP A 23 8.62 2.05 5.79
N VAL A 24 8.45 3.01 4.87
CA VAL A 24 9.52 3.45 3.95
C VAL A 24 10.76 3.88 4.72
N GLY A 25 10.57 4.67 5.78
CA GLY A 25 11.64 5.11 6.66
C GLY A 25 12.37 3.93 7.30
N TYR A 26 11.63 2.94 7.80
CA TYR A 26 12.21 1.70 8.32
C TYR A 26 13.09 1.03 7.26
N CYS A 27 12.57 0.81 6.06
CA CYS A 27 13.25 0.07 5.00
C CYS A 27 14.50 0.77 4.48
N PHE A 28 14.43 2.07 4.19
CA PHE A 28 15.56 2.81 3.63
C PHE A 28 16.65 3.11 4.65
N MET A 29 16.34 3.08 5.95
CA MET A 29 17.33 3.29 7.02
C MET A 29 18.01 2.00 7.50
N ARG A 30 17.74 0.85 6.88
CA ARG A 30 18.44 -0.42 7.19
C ARG A 30 19.95 -0.26 6.91
N PRO A 31 20.85 -0.71 7.80
CA PRO A 31 20.58 -1.51 9.00
C PRO A 31 20.34 -0.70 10.29
N ARG A 32 20.43 0.63 10.26
CA ARG A 32 20.29 1.49 11.46
C ARG A 32 18.92 1.37 12.13
N SER A 33 17.88 1.11 11.35
CA SER A 33 16.51 0.90 11.82
C SER A 33 16.23 -0.52 12.36
N MET A 34 17.08 -1.50 12.07
CA MET A 34 16.90 -2.91 12.47
C MET A 34 17.30 -3.16 13.91
N VAL A 35 16.91 -4.30 14.50
CA VAL A 35 17.35 -4.70 15.85
C VAL A 35 18.88 -4.68 15.91
N GLY A 36 19.42 -3.98 16.90
CA GLY A 36 20.87 -3.75 17.06
C GLY A 36 21.41 -2.50 16.35
N GLY A 37 20.60 -1.81 15.54
CA GLY A 37 20.92 -0.52 14.94
C GLY A 37 20.71 0.66 15.89
N ASP A 38 21.43 1.76 15.65
CA ASP A 38 21.42 2.96 16.50
C ASP A 38 20.12 3.78 16.41
N LEU A 39 19.30 3.56 15.39
CA LEU A 39 17.99 4.20 15.20
C LEU A 39 16.81 3.27 15.48
N HIS A 40 17.07 2.02 15.91
CA HIS A 40 16.02 1.01 16.08
C HIS A 40 14.90 1.46 17.03
N TRP A 41 15.23 2.26 18.05
CA TRP A 41 14.27 2.80 19.01
C TRP A 41 13.12 3.60 18.36
N ILE A 42 13.33 4.16 17.17
CA ILE A 42 12.26 4.80 16.41
C ILE A 42 11.28 3.74 15.91
N TRP A 43 11.79 2.62 15.37
CA TRP A 43 11.01 1.53 14.77
C TRP A 43 10.94 0.28 15.65
N GLU A 44 10.92 0.44 16.97
CA GLU A 44 10.93 -0.69 17.92
C GLU A 44 9.86 -1.76 17.61
N PRO A 45 8.62 -1.42 17.19
CA PRO A 45 7.62 -2.43 16.83
C PRO A 45 8.04 -3.37 15.69
N TYR A 46 8.93 -2.92 14.80
CA TYR A 46 9.48 -3.76 13.72
C TYR A 46 10.40 -4.86 14.23
N GLY A 47 10.80 -4.86 15.51
CA GLY A 47 11.52 -5.98 16.11
C GLY A 47 10.72 -7.28 16.04
N ILE A 48 9.40 -7.22 16.25
CA ILE A 48 8.51 -8.39 16.10
C ILE A 48 8.44 -8.81 14.62
N TYR A 49 8.25 -7.85 13.72
CA TYR A 49 8.13 -8.12 12.29
C TYR A 49 9.41 -8.69 11.69
N GLN A 50 10.60 -8.35 12.21
CA GLN A 50 11.88 -8.94 11.77
C GLN A 50 11.95 -10.45 12.01
N GLU A 51 11.23 -10.95 13.02
CA GLU A 51 11.19 -12.37 13.36
C GLU A 51 9.98 -13.08 12.75
N VAL A 52 8.84 -12.38 12.61
CA VAL A 52 7.64 -12.97 11.99
C VAL A 52 7.75 -13.00 10.48
N ASP A 53 8.16 -11.90 9.86
CA ASP A 53 8.30 -11.82 8.42
C ASP A 53 9.74 -11.47 8.06
N TYR A 54 10.47 -12.49 7.62
CA TYR A 54 11.87 -12.31 7.28
C TYR A 54 12.11 -11.30 6.16
N VAL A 55 11.11 -10.90 5.37
CA VAL A 55 11.25 -9.79 4.41
C VAL A 55 11.63 -8.48 5.12
N TYR A 56 11.21 -8.28 6.38
CA TYR A 56 11.65 -7.17 7.22
C TYR A 56 12.90 -7.47 8.05
N GLY A 57 13.31 -8.74 8.12
CA GLY A 57 14.36 -9.28 8.96
C GLY A 57 15.80 -9.01 8.51
N VAL A 58 16.73 -9.11 9.47
CA VAL A 58 18.18 -8.97 9.26
C VAL A 58 18.71 -10.01 8.26
N LYS A 59 18.18 -11.24 8.30
CA LYS A 59 18.58 -12.34 7.41
C LYS A 59 18.48 -11.95 5.93
N THR A 60 17.34 -11.40 5.53
CA THR A 60 17.03 -11.02 4.14
C THR A 60 17.84 -9.80 3.69
N PHE A 61 18.11 -8.88 4.61
CA PHE A 61 19.01 -7.76 4.35
C PHE A 61 20.45 -8.24 4.10
N LEU A 62 20.97 -9.13 4.94
CA LEU A 62 22.32 -9.68 4.79
C LEU A 62 22.48 -10.56 3.54
N SER A 63 21.41 -11.22 3.08
CA SER A 63 21.42 -11.96 1.81
C SER A 63 21.38 -11.06 0.58
N GLY A 64 21.26 -9.74 0.74
CA GLY A 64 21.21 -8.79 -0.37
C GLY A 64 19.91 -8.88 -1.18
N ASP A 65 18.81 -9.33 -0.57
CA ASP A 65 17.52 -9.39 -1.25
C ASP A 65 16.94 -7.98 -1.40
N GLY A 66 16.69 -7.58 -2.65
CA GLY A 66 16.19 -6.25 -3.00
C GLY A 66 14.67 -6.10 -2.89
N PHE A 67 13.92 -7.17 -2.66
CA PHE A 67 12.46 -7.17 -2.77
C PHE A 67 11.81 -6.14 -1.83
N THR A 68 12.18 -6.11 -0.55
CA THR A 68 11.57 -5.21 0.45
C THR A 68 11.80 -3.74 0.14
N ASN A 69 13.01 -3.38 -0.29
CA ASN A 69 13.33 -2.00 -0.64
C ASN A 69 12.70 -1.60 -1.98
N ALA A 70 12.56 -2.53 -2.94
CA ALA A 70 11.82 -2.30 -4.17
C ALA A 70 10.33 -2.03 -3.89
N GLN A 71 9.70 -2.82 -3.00
CA GLN A 71 8.34 -2.59 -2.53
C GLN A 71 8.21 -1.22 -1.84
N SER A 72 9.20 -0.85 -1.01
CA SER A 72 9.24 0.45 -0.32
C SER A 72 9.42 1.63 -1.29
N MET A 73 10.10 1.46 -2.41
CA MET A 73 10.16 2.48 -3.45
C MET A 73 8.79 2.72 -4.09
N LEU A 74 8.03 1.64 -4.35
CA LEU A 74 6.64 1.76 -4.84
C LEU A 74 5.75 2.45 -3.81
N ASN A 75 5.92 2.16 -2.51
CA ASN A 75 5.23 2.87 -1.42
C ASN A 75 5.38 4.39 -1.50
N VAL A 76 6.56 4.91 -1.87
CA VAL A 76 6.79 6.35 -2.06
C VAL A 76 5.95 6.90 -3.21
N VAL A 77 5.96 6.21 -4.36
CA VAL A 77 5.22 6.62 -5.56
C VAL A 77 3.71 6.58 -5.29
N GLU A 78 3.23 5.49 -4.68
CA GLU A 78 1.83 5.31 -4.29
C GLU A 78 1.38 6.41 -3.33
N THR A 79 2.17 6.69 -2.29
CA THR A 79 1.84 7.72 -1.30
C THR A 79 1.78 9.10 -1.95
N PHE A 80 2.70 9.41 -2.86
CA PHE A 80 2.64 10.66 -3.63
C PHE A 80 1.34 10.75 -4.45
N MET A 81 0.98 9.69 -5.18
CA MET A 81 -0.27 9.66 -5.95
C MET A 81 -1.52 9.77 -5.08
N ASN A 82 -1.52 9.14 -3.90
CA ASN A 82 -2.58 9.24 -2.91
C ASN A 82 -2.79 10.69 -2.44
N LEU A 83 -1.70 11.41 -2.14
CA LEU A 83 -1.76 12.83 -1.76
C LEU A 83 -2.17 13.73 -2.93
N VAL A 84 -1.72 13.43 -4.16
CA VAL A 84 -2.17 14.13 -5.37
C VAL A 84 -3.68 13.93 -5.57
N TYR A 85 -4.21 12.72 -5.39
CA TYR A 85 -5.65 12.48 -5.42
C TYR A 85 -6.39 13.37 -4.43
N VAL A 86 -5.93 13.43 -3.17
CA VAL A 86 -6.56 14.23 -2.11
C VAL A 86 -6.54 15.72 -2.48
N TYR A 87 -5.40 16.23 -2.95
CA TYR A 87 -5.24 17.61 -3.41
C TYR A 87 -6.18 17.92 -4.58
N LEU A 88 -6.22 17.07 -5.61
CA LEU A 88 -7.07 17.25 -6.77
C LEU A 88 -8.56 17.18 -6.41
N THR A 89 -8.93 16.37 -5.43
CA THR A 89 -10.31 16.20 -4.99
C THR A 89 -10.80 17.40 -4.17
N HIS A 90 -9.99 17.89 -3.23
CA HIS A 90 -10.45 18.86 -2.22
C HIS A 90 -9.98 20.30 -2.44
N ILE A 91 -8.91 20.51 -3.20
CA ILE A 91 -8.34 21.85 -3.41
C ILE A 91 -8.57 22.30 -4.85
N SER A 92 -8.13 21.52 -5.84
CA SER A 92 -8.27 21.90 -7.26
C SER A 92 -9.62 21.53 -7.88
N SER A 93 -10.40 20.64 -7.26
CA SER A 93 -11.65 20.09 -7.81
C SER A 93 -11.53 19.57 -9.24
N CYS A 94 -10.44 18.85 -9.53
CA CYS A 94 -10.11 18.39 -10.88
C CYS A 94 -10.96 17.16 -11.26
N PRO A 95 -11.65 17.16 -12.42
CA PRO A 95 -12.46 16.01 -12.87
C PRO A 95 -11.68 14.70 -13.07
N SER A 96 -10.36 14.78 -13.26
CA SER A 96 -9.49 13.61 -13.43
C SER A 96 -9.00 13.00 -12.12
N ALA A 97 -9.36 13.57 -10.95
CA ALA A 97 -8.96 13.02 -9.66
C ALA A 97 -9.26 11.51 -9.51
N PRO A 98 -10.46 10.99 -9.89
CA PRO A 98 -10.75 9.56 -9.80
C PRO A 98 -9.76 8.67 -10.55
N VAL A 99 -9.18 9.14 -11.67
CA VAL A 99 -8.19 8.38 -12.45
C VAL A 99 -6.91 8.18 -11.65
N ILE A 100 -6.42 9.23 -10.98
CA ILE A 100 -5.22 9.17 -10.15
C ILE A 100 -5.44 8.25 -8.94
N GLY A 101 -6.56 8.41 -8.25
CA GLY A 101 -6.89 7.57 -7.09
C GLY A 101 -7.10 6.10 -7.47
N PHE A 102 -7.72 5.83 -8.62
CA PHE A 102 -7.89 4.48 -9.14
C PHE A 102 -6.53 3.84 -9.45
N ALA A 103 -5.65 4.54 -10.18
CA ALA A 103 -4.33 4.04 -10.51
C ALA A 103 -3.48 3.77 -9.26
N ALA A 104 -3.52 4.66 -8.27
CA ALA A 104 -2.81 4.47 -7.00
C ALA A 104 -3.33 3.23 -6.25
N ALA A 105 -4.65 3.06 -6.15
CA ALA A 105 -5.25 1.90 -5.48
C ALA A 105 -4.95 0.57 -6.21
N VAL A 106 -4.93 0.56 -7.56
CA VAL A 106 -4.51 -0.60 -8.34
C VAL A 106 -3.04 -0.94 -8.08
N MET A 107 -2.18 0.06 -7.95
CA MET A 107 -0.75 -0.15 -7.65
C MET A 107 -0.57 -0.80 -6.28
N THR A 108 -1.21 -0.25 -5.24
CA THR A 108 -1.20 -0.85 -3.89
C THR A 108 -1.72 -2.29 -3.93
N LEU A 109 -2.87 -2.53 -4.58
CA LEU A 109 -3.45 -3.87 -4.67
C LEU A 109 -2.50 -4.85 -5.38
N SER A 110 -1.97 -4.47 -6.54
CA SER A 110 -1.07 -5.31 -7.33
C SER A 110 0.20 -5.65 -6.58
N LYS A 111 0.77 -4.67 -5.87
CA LYS A 111 1.93 -4.85 -5.02
C LYS A 111 1.65 -5.83 -3.88
N THR A 112 0.54 -5.66 -3.16
CA THR A 112 0.17 -6.57 -2.07
C THR A 112 -0.11 -7.98 -2.58
N VAL A 113 -0.77 -8.13 -3.74
CA VAL A 113 -0.95 -9.44 -4.39
C VAL A 113 0.40 -10.07 -4.74
N LEU A 114 1.35 -9.30 -5.28
CA LEU A 114 2.69 -9.79 -5.58
C LEU A 114 3.40 -10.29 -4.31
N TYR A 115 3.28 -9.55 -3.21
CA TYR A 115 3.87 -9.95 -1.93
C TYR A 115 3.33 -11.30 -1.41
N TRP A 116 2.01 -11.52 -1.51
CA TRP A 116 1.42 -12.84 -1.21
C TRP A 116 1.86 -13.93 -2.18
N ALA A 117 1.96 -13.58 -3.47
CA ALA A 117 2.36 -14.53 -4.50
C ALA A 117 3.81 -15.00 -4.30
N VAL A 118 4.72 -14.10 -3.92
CA VAL A 118 6.11 -14.46 -3.59
C VAL A 118 6.15 -15.53 -2.51
N GLU A 119 5.44 -15.34 -1.39
CA GLU A 119 5.38 -16.34 -0.32
C GLU A 119 4.75 -17.66 -0.79
N PHE A 120 3.68 -17.60 -1.58
CA PHE A 120 3.06 -18.81 -2.11
C PHE A 120 4.01 -19.61 -3.02
N PHE A 121 4.70 -18.95 -3.95
CA PHE A 121 5.58 -19.61 -4.92
C PHE A 121 6.92 -20.05 -4.34
N CYS A 122 7.40 -19.42 -3.27
CA CYS A 122 8.61 -19.86 -2.56
C CYS A 122 8.34 -20.87 -1.44
N GLY A 123 7.08 -21.26 -1.21
CA GLY A 123 6.70 -22.23 -0.17
C GLY A 123 6.76 -21.67 1.25
N GLY A 124 6.47 -20.37 1.42
CA GLY A 124 6.50 -19.68 2.71
C GLY A 124 7.93 -19.41 3.20
N CYS A 125 8.83 -19.02 2.30
CA CYS A 125 10.24 -18.80 2.61
C CYS A 125 10.50 -17.73 3.67
N SER A 126 9.60 -16.75 3.82
CA SER A 126 9.76 -15.66 4.79
C SER A 126 8.83 -15.79 6.00
N VAL A 127 7.74 -16.54 5.88
CA VAL A 127 6.70 -16.62 6.92
C VAL A 127 6.32 -18.05 7.36
N GLY A 128 6.84 -19.08 6.70
CA GLY A 128 6.45 -20.48 6.92
C GLY A 128 6.95 -21.08 8.23
N HIS A 129 7.88 -20.41 8.92
CA HIS A 129 8.38 -20.83 10.23
C HIS A 129 7.48 -20.42 11.40
N ASN A 130 6.51 -19.52 11.17
CA ASN A 130 5.66 -18.98 12.21
C ASN A 130 4.66 -20.01 12.74
N THR A 131 4.22 -19.80 13.99
CA THR A 131 3.01 -20.45 14.47
C THR A 131 1.80 -19.98 13.66
N THR A 132 0.75 -20.81 13.57
CA THR A 132 -0.49 -20.41 12.87
C THR A 132 -1.09 -19.13 13.46
N PHE A 133 -0.97 -18.92 14.77
CA PHE A 133 -1.47 -17.71 15.43
C PHE A 133 -0.69 -16.47 15.01
N ASP A 134 0.64 -16.51 15.08
CA ASP A 134 1.49 -15.36 14.70
C ASP A 134 1.32 -15.02 13.22
N LEU A 135 1.26 -16.04 12.37
CA LEU A 135 1.01 -15.86 10.94
C LEU A 135 -0.34 -15.15 10.70
N ILE A 136 -1.40 -15.55 11.40
CA ILE A 136 -2.73 -14.93 11.23
C ILE A 136 -2.70 -13.48 11.70
N VAL A 137 -2.19 -13.23 12.90
CA VAL A 137 -2.29 -11.93 13.58
C VAL A 137 -1.37 -10.88 12.96
N TYR A 138 -0.12 -11.24 12.69
CA TYR A 138 0.90 -10.27 12.28
C TYR A 138 1.10 -10.22 10.76
N TRP A 139 0.68 -11.24 10.01
CA TRP A 139 0.88 -11.27 8.56
C TRP A 139 -0.43 -11.28 7.77
N ILE A 140 -1.34 -12.23 8.02
CA ILE A 140 -2.57 -12.37 7.22
C ILE A 140 -3.53 -11.19 7.43
N ILE A 141 -3.85 -10.83 8.67
CA ILE A 141 -4.82 -9.76 8.95
C ILE A 141 -4.33 -8.40 8.43
N PRO A 142 -3.09 -7.96 8.73
CA PRO A 142 -2.60 -6.67 8.25
C PRO A 142 -2.53 -6.62 6.72
N ASN A 143 -1.96 -7.63 6.07
CA ASN A 143 -1.87 -7.64 4.61
C ASN A 143 -3.24 -7.85 3.93
N GLY A 144 -4.14 -8.60 4.56
CA GLY A 144 -5.53 -8.76 4.10
C GLY A 144 -6.29 -7.44 4.09
N PHE A 145 -6.05 -6.57 5.06
CA PHE A 145 -6.61 -5.21 5.08
C PHE A 145 -6.13 -4.38 3.88
N TRP A 146 -4.84 -4.51 3.53
CA TRP A 146 -4.25 -3.91 2.33
C TRP A 146 -4.69 -4.55 0.99
N LEU A 147 -5.37 -5.69 1.02
CA LEU A 147 -6.05 -6.25 -0.17
C LEU A 147 -7.49 -5.71 -0.27
N VAL A 148 -8.22 -5.75 0.84
CA VAL A 148 -9.65 -5.42 0.87
C VAL A 148 -9.90 -3.95 0.58
N VAL A 149 -9.24 -3.03 1.29
CA VAL A 149 -9.56 -1.60 1.17
C VAL A 149 -9.19 -1.04 -0.21
N PRO A 150 -7.99 -1.29 -0.78
CA PRO A 150 -7.68 -0.87 -2.14
C PRO A 150 -8.63 -1.48 -3.18
N SER A 151 -9.06 -2.74 -3.02
CA SER A 151 -10.08 -3.34 -3.90
C SER A 151 -11.39 -2.56 -3.90
N LEU A 152 -11.87 -2.15 -2.72
CA LEU A 152 -13.07 -1.33 -2.60
C LEU A 152 -12.90 0.04 -3.26
N ILE A 153 -11.72 0.66 -3.14
CA ILE A 153 -11.41 1.95 -3.79
C ILE A 153 -11.40 1.80 -5.32
N VAL A 154 -10.75 0.76 -5.83
CA VAL A 154 -10.74 0.43 -7.26
C VAL A 154 -12.17 0.27 -7.79
N LEU A 155 -13.03 -0.47 -7.08
CA LEU A 155 -14.43 -0.64 -7.47
C LEU A 155 -15.21 0.68 -7.41
N GLN A 156 -15.00 1.49 -6.38
CA GLN A 156 -15.72 2.76 -6.20
C GLN A 156 -15.32 3.78 -7.28
N LEU A 157 -14.03 4.06 -7.43
CA LEU A 157 -13.54 5.03 -8.40
C LEU A 157 -13.70 4.53 -9.83
N GLY A 158 -13.62 3.22 -10.07
CA GLY A 158 -13.93 2.61 -11.35
C GLY A 158 -15.37 2.88 -11.80
N LYS A 159 -16.34 2.75 -10.88
CA LYS A 159 -17.75 3.11 -11.15
C LYS A 159 -17.91 4.59 -11.48
N ASP A 160 -17.23 5.47 -10.76
CA ASP A 160 -17.29 6.92 -11.02
C ASP A 160 -16.73 7.29 -12.39
N ILE A 161 -15.62 6.66 -12.78
CA ILE A 161 -15.00 6.82 -14.10
C ILE A 161 -15.97 6.33 -15.19
N SER A 162 -16.50 5.10 -15.06
CA SER A 162 -17.46 4.55 -16.04
C SER A 162 -18.72 5.38 -16.18
N ALA A 163 -19.29 5.86 -15.06
CA ALA A 163 -20.48 6.72 -15.09
C ALA A 163 -20.22 8.03 -15.83
N SER A 164 -19.04 8.63 -15.63
CA SER A 164 -18.63 9.85 -16.33
C SER A 164 -18.48 9.63 -17.84
N LEU A 165 -17.91 8.49 -18.24
CA LEU A 165 -17.77 8.11 -19.66
C LEU A 165 -19.14 7.90 -20.33
N LEU A 166 -20.07 7.20 -19.68
CA LEU A 166 -21.42 6.98 -20.19
C LEU A 166 -22.20 8.30 -20.34
N ALA A 167 -22.08 9.20 -19.37
CA ALA A 167 -22.70 10.52 -19.44
C ALA A 167 -22.16 11.34 -20.62
N ALA A 168 -20.85 11.30 -20.86
CA ALA A 168 -20.22 11.98 -22.00
C ALA A 168 -20.65 11.37 -23.35
N GLU A 169 -20.86 10.05 -23.42
CA GLU A 169 -21.36 9.38 -24.62
C GLU A 169 -22.80 9.83 -24.96
N HIS A 170 -23.69 9.91 -23.97
CA HIS A 170 -25.07 10.35 -24.20
C HIS A 170 -25.14 11.82 -24.66
N GLN A 171 -24.34 12.71 -24.09
CA GLN A 171 -24.28 14.11 -24.51
C GLN A 171 -23.83 14.30 -25.97
N LYS A 172 -23.15 13.32 -26.56
CA LYS A 172 -22.73 13.38 -27.96
C LYS A 172 -23.84 12.95 -28.94
N LYS A 173 -24.87 12.24 -28.44
CA LYS A 173 -25.99 11.74 -29.25
C LYS A 173 -27.14 12.74 -29.36
N ASP A 174 -27.20 13.71 -28.45
CA ASP A 174 -28.12 14.85 -28.46
C ASP A 174 -27.50 16.06 -29.20
#